data_AF-A0A7J3F181-F1
#
_entry.id   AF-A0A7J3F181-F1
#
_cell.length_a   1.000
_cell.length_b   1.000
_cell.length_c   1.000
_cell.angle_alpha   90.00
_cell.angle_beta   90.00
_cell.angle_gamma   90.00
#
_symmetry.space_group_name_H-M   'P 1'
#
loop_
_entity.id
_entity.type
_entity.pdbx_description
1 polymer ?
#
loop_
_entity_poly.entity_id
_entity_poly.type
_entity_poly.pdbx_seq_one_letter_code
_entity_poly.pdbx_strand_id
1 'polypeptide(L)'
;MVNRGYSIEVRSESKMVEVKFTSAVSFYTIEEVLNQLRGYIAEDYCIKLVGYINRESNYLRSFMLALSLFGNENRIIFENKARFRKAERRLRKRQMLELRNRGYTAKQISEELKIPLKTIYRWLRE
;
A
#
# COMPACT_ATOMS: atom_id res chain seq x y z
N MET A 1 -7.71 -9.21 -24.08
CA MET A 1 -7.88 -9.14 -22.61
C MET A 1 -7.26 -7.85 -22.13
N VAL A 2 -8.05 -6.89 -21.66
CA VAL A 2 -7.52 -5.62 -21.12
C VAL A 2 -6.75 -5.95 -19.85
N ASN A 3 -5.44 -5.72 -19.85
CA ASN A 3 -4.58 -5.89 -18.69
C ASN A 3 -4.86 -4.74 -17.72
N ARG A 4 -6.04 -4.77 -17.09
CA ARG A 4 -6.40 -3.84 -16.02
C ARG A 4 -5.37 -4.11 -14.92
N GLY A 5 -4.60 -3.10 -14.51
CA GLY A 5 -3.45 -3.25 -13.59
C GLY A 5 -3.78 -3.71 -12.16
N TYR A 6 -4.85 -4.50 -11.99
CA TYR A 6 -5.35 -5.05 -10.76
C TYR A 6 -6.07 -6.38 -11.00
N SER A 7 -6.12 -7.23 -9.97
CA SER A 7 -6.93 -8.46 -9.95
C SER A 7 -8.02 -8.35 -8.89
N ILE A 8 -9.20 -8.93 -9.15
CA ILE A 8 -10.33 -8.98 -8.21
C ILE A 8 -10.52 -10.43 -7.75
N GLU A 9 -10.68 -10.61 -6.44
CA GLU A 9 -10.97 -11.88 -5.78
C GLU A 9 -12.19 -11.69 -4.89
N VAL A 10 -13.27 -12.46 -5.12
CA VAL A 10 -14.51 -12.35 -4.34
C VAL A 10 -14.58 -13.51 -3.34
N ARG A 11 -14.75 -13.19 -2.06
CA ARG A 11 -14.91 -14.15 -0.96
C ARG A 11 -16.31 -14.01 -0.36
N SER A 12 -17.27 -14.69 -0.97
CA SER A 12 -18.69 -14.60 -0.62
C SER A 12 -18.97 -14.98 0.84
N GLU A 13 -18.26 -15.98 1.38
CA GLU A 13 -18.41 -16.44 2.77
C GLU A 13 -18.17 -15.34 3.81
N SER A 14 -17.28 -14.40 3.49
CA SER A 14 -16.89 -13.29 4.38
C SER A 14 -17.45 -11.95 3.95
N LYS A 15 -18.31 -11.93 2.91
CA LYS A 15 -18.76 -10.71 2.22
C LYS A 15 -17.60 -9.75 1.94
N MET A 16 -16.49 -10.26 1.39
CA MET A 16 -15.30 -9.47 1.10
C MET A 16 -14.90 -9.55 -0.37
N VAL A 17 -14.61 -8.42 -0.98
CA VAL A 17 -13.99 -8.34 -2.30
C VAL A 17 -12.59 -7.78 -2.15
N GLU A 18 -11.57 -8.56 -2.48
CA GLU A 18 -10.18 -8.14 -2.43
C GLU A 18 -9.70 -7.71 -3.84
N VAL A 19 -9.21 -6.47 -3.95
CA VAL A 19 -8.65 -5.92 -5.18
C VAL A 19 -7.16 -5.69 -4.99
N LYS A 20 -6.33 -6.43 -5.73
CA LYS A 20 -4.88 -6.35 -5.64
C LYS A 20 -4.33 -5.56 -6.82
N PHE A 21 -3.79 -4.37 -6.56
CA PHE A 21 -3.11 -3.55 -7.57
C PHE A 21 -1.67 -4.01 -7.76
N THR A 22 -1.19 -3.96 -9.01
CA THR A 22 0.18 -4.33 -9.37
C THR A 22 1.15 -3.14 -9.30
N SER A 23 0.65 -1.91 -9.45
CA SER A 23 1.45 -0.68 -9.50
C SER A 23 0.99 0.38 -8.47
N ALA A 24 1.56 1.58 -8.56
CA ALA A 24 1.12 2.73 -7.77
C ALA A 24 -0.33 3.12 -8.13
N VAL A 25 -1.16 3.33 -7.12
CA VAL A 25 -2.60 3.50 -7.30
C VAL A 25 -2.97 4.98 -7.28
N SER A 26 -3.62 5.44 -8.34
CA SER A 26 -4.22 6.77 -8.43
C SER A 26 -5.65 6.78 -7.87
N PHE A 27 -6.18 7.96 -7.52
CA PHE A 27 -7.58 8.07 -7.11
C PHE A 27 -8.55 7.66 -8.23
N TYR A 28 -8.28 8.03 -9.48
CA TYR A 28 -9.11 7.63 -10.63
C TYR A 28 -9.23 6.12 -10.76
N THR A 29 -8.14 5.39 -10.55
CA THR A 29 -8.17 3.92 -10.58
C THR A 29 -9.00 3.35 -9.42
N ILE A 30 -8.96 3.98 -8.24
CA ILE A 30 -9.80 3.60 -7.11
C ILE A 30 -11.28 3.84 -7.46
N GLU A 31 -11.61 5.01 -7.99
CA GLU A 31 -12.96 5.38 -8.40
C GLU A 31 -13.52 4.40 -9.45
N GLU A 32 -12.75 4.08 -10.49
CA GLU A 32 -13.13 3.10 -11.52
C GLU A 32 -13.46 1.73 -10.90
N VAL A 33 -12.59 1.23 -10.03
CA VAL A 33 -12.78 -0.05 -9.33
C VAL A 33 -14.03 -0.01 -8.45
N LEU A 34 -14.23 1.06 -7.68
CA LEU A 34 -15.39 1.18 -6.79
C LEU A 34 -16.70 1.26 -7.58
N ASN A 35 -16.70 1.97 -8.70
CA ASN A 35 -17.86 2.00 -9.61
C ASN A 35 -18.16 0.62 -10.20
N GLN A 36 -17.13 -0.15 -10.58
CA GLN A 36 -17.30 -1.53 -11.04
C GLN A 36 -17.89 -2.43 -9.93
N LEU A 37 -17.58 -2.17 -8.66
CA LEU A 37 -17.99 -2.97 -7.52
C LEU A 37 -19.25 -2.45 -6.80
N ARG A 38 -19.96 -1.49 -7.41
CA ARG A 38 -21.15 -0.86 -6.81
C ARG A 38 -22.21 -1.88 -6.36
N GLY A 39 -22.42 -2.96 -7.13
CA GLY A 39 -23.36 -4.03 -6.76
C GLY A 39 -22.99 -4.70 -5.44
N TYR A 40 -21.72 -5.10 -5.28
CA TYR A 40 -21.22 -5.68 -4.04
C TYR A 40 -21.33 -4.71 -2.87
N ILE A 41 -21.03 -3.43 -3.08
CA ILE A 41 -21.17 -2.40 -2.03
C ILE A 41 -22.64 -2.28 -1.57
N ALA A 42 -23.61 -2.36 -2.51
CA ALA A 42 -25.03 -2.34 -2.18
C ALA A 42 -25.50 -3.58 -1.42
N GLU A 43 -24.82 -4.72 -1.59
CA GLU A 43 -25.08 -5.99 -0.89
C GLU A 43 -24.30 -6.14 0.44
N ASP A 44 -23.77 -5.04 0.95
CA ASP A 44 -22.99 -4.95 2.19
C ASP A 44 -21.64 -5.69 2.15
N TYR A 45 -21.02 -5.83 0.97
CA TYR A 45 -19.65 -6.33 0.91
C TYR A 45 -18.63 -5.28 1.33
N CYS A 46 -17.59 -5.75 2.04
CA CYS A 46 -16.39 -4.99 2.31
C CYS A 46 -15.43 -5.06 1.11
N ILE A 47 -14.99 -3.91 0.61
CA ILE A 47 -14.03 -3.82 -0.49
C ILE A 47 -12.65 -3.55 0.09
N LYS A 48 -11.73 -4.50 -0.08
CA LYS A 48 -10.36 -4.41 0.38
C LYS A 48 -9.42 -4.08 -0.78
N LEU A 49 -8.89 -2.87 -0.80
CA LEU A 49 -7.99 -2.34 -1.83
C LEU A 49 -6.53 -2.50 -1.38
N VAL A 50 -5.79 -3.42 -2.01
CA VAL A 50 -4.41 -3.79 -1.63
C VAL A 50 -3.42 -3.31 -2.68
N GLY A 51 -2.51 -2.40 -2.35
CA GLY A 51 -1.55 -1.87 -3.32
C GLY A 51 -0.58 -0.82 -2.79
N TYR A 52 0.12 -0.13 -3.69
CA TYR A 52 0.94 1.04 -3.33
C TYR A 52 0.06 2.29 -3.34
N ILE A 53 -0.68 2.51 -2.25
CA ILE A 53 -1.73 3.54 -2.16
C ILE A 53 -1.21 4.75 -1.38
N ASN A 54 -1.28 5.93 -1.99
CA ASN A 54 -0.91 7.17 -1.30
C ASN A 54 -2.08 7.72 -0.46
N ARG A 55 -2.20 7.26 0.78
CA ARG A 55 -3.23 7.71 1.75
C ARG A 55 -3.15 9.20 2.12
N GLU A 56 -2.04 9.88 1.80
CA GLU A 56 -1.86 11.30 2.12
C GLU A 56 -2.42 12.23 1.02
N SER A 57 -2.91 11.70 -0.10
CA SER A 57 -3.54 12.56 -1.12
C SER A 57 -4.82 13.20 -0.57
N ASN A 58 -5.03 14.49 -0.89
CA ASN A 58 -6.20 15.23 -0.40
C ASN A 58 -7.51 14.56 -0.82
N TYR A 59 -7.61 14.08 -2.07
CA TYR A 59 -8.77 13.35 -2.55
C TYR A 59 -9.09 12.12 -1.70
N LEU A 60 -8.08 11.31 -1.39
CA LEU A 60 -8.28 10.09 -0.62
C LEU A 60 -8.63 10.41 0.85
N ARG A 61 -8.04 11.47 1.42
CA ARG A 61 -8.41 11.96 2.76
C ARG A 61 -9.86 12.43 2.80
N SER A 62 -10.29 13.24 1.82
CA SER A 62 -11.68 13.70 1.70
C SER A 62 -12.65 12.54 1.52
N PHE A 63 -12.29 11.56 0.70
CA PHE A 63 -13.09 10.36 0.50
C PHE A 63 -13.23 9.53 1.79
N MET A 64 -12.13 9.27 2.50
CA MET A 64 -12.15 8.57 3.79
C MET A 64 -12.97 9.32 4.85
N LEU A 65 -12.85 10.66 4.90
CA LEU A 65 -13.68 11.49 5.77
C LEU A 65 -15.16 11.32 5.44
N ALA A 66 -15.54 11.40 4.16
CA ALA A 66 -16.93 11.19 3.74
C ALA A 66 -17.44 9.82 4.18
N LEU A 67 -16.67 8.74 3.97
CA LEU A 67 -17.06 7.41 4.46
C LEU A 67 -17.32 7.40 5.97
N SER A 68 -16.43 8.01 6.77
CA SER A 68 -16.58 8.06 8.23
C SER A 68 -17.80 8.86 8.69
N LEU A 69 -18.17 9.93 7.98
CA LEU A 69 -19.34 10.75 8.32
C LEU A 69 -20.66 9.98 8.16
N PHE A 70 -20.66 8.95 7.31
CA PHE A 70 -21.84 8.13 7.04
C PHE A 70 -21.72 6.70 7.61
N GLY A 71 -20.77 6.44 8.53
CA GLY A 71 -20.61 5.13 9.18
C GLY A 71 -20.10 4.01 8.25
N ASN A 72 -19.44 4.37 7.14
CA ASN A 72 -18.96 3.46 6.11
C ASN A 72 -17.43 3.30 6.12
N GLU A 73 -16.74 3.74 7.17
CA GLU A 73 -15.28 3.70 7.28
C GLU A 73 -14.71 2.28 7.18
N ASN A 74 -15.50 1.25 7.54
CA ASN A 74 -15.09 -0.15 7.48
C ASN A 74 -15.52 -0.86 6.20
N ARG A 75 -16.32 -0.23 5.33
CA ARG A 75 -16.76 -0.82 4.06
C ARG A 75 -15.67 -0.78 2.99
N ILE A 76 -14.81 0.25 2.99
CA ILE A 76 -13.70 0.37 2.04
C ILE A 76 -12.38 0.37 2.81
N ILE A 77 -11.65 -0.75 2.74
CA ILE A 77 -10.42 -0.99 3.48
C ILE A 77 -9.22 -0.79 2.56
N PHE A 78 -8.36 0.17 2.88
CA PHE A 78 -7.11 0.37 2.14
C PHE A 78 -5.95 -0.38 2.81
N GLU A 79 -5.25 -1.26 2.11
CA GLU A 79 -4.03 -1.92 2.60
C GLU A 79 -2.83 -1.52 1.75
N ASN A 80 -1.80 -0.96 2.40
CA ASN A 80 -0.60 -0.52 1.70
C ASN A 80 0.48 -1.61 1.70
N LYS A 81 0.96 -1.99 0.52
CA LYS A 81 2.09 -2.93 0.36
C LYS A 81 3.41 -2.35 0.87
N ALA A 82 3.55 -1.03 0.92
CA ALA A 82 4.76 -0.39 1.43
C ALA A 82 4.85 -0.51 2.95
N ARG A 83 5.76 -1.37 3.44
CA ARG A 83 6.05 -1.55 4.87
C ARG A 83 6.54 -0.29 5.58
N PHE A 84 7.22 0.60 4.85
CA PHE A 84 7.82 1.82 5.39
C PHE A 84 7.37 3.06 4.61
N ARG A 85 7.01 4.12 5.35
CA ARG A 85 6.72 5.43 4.76
C ARG A 85 7.96 5.99 4.06
N LYS A 86 7.78 6.93 3.11
CA LYS A 86 8.90 7.55 2.37
C LYS A 86 9.90 8.24 3.32
N ALA A 87 9.40 8.94 4.33
CA ALA A 87 10.24 9.58 5.35
C ALA A 87 11.08 8.55 6.13
N GLU A 88 10.47 7.46 6.58
CA GLU A 88 11.15 6.40 7.30
C GLU A 88 12.19 5.68 6.43
N ARG A 89 11.89 5.44 5.15
CA ARG A 89 12.87 4.90 4.19
C ARG A 89 14.10 5.81 4.06
N ARG A 90 13.90 7.13 4.01
CA ARG A 90 15.01 8.10 3.96
C ARG A 90 15.84 8.10 5.25
N LEU A 91 15.18 8.00 6.40
CA LEU A 91 15.87 7.90 7.70
C LEU A 91 16.73 6.62 7.75
N ARG A 92 16.14 5.48 7.42
CA ARG A 92 16.85 4.18 7.39
C ARG A 92 18.00 4.16 6.38
N LYS A 93 17.84 4.81 5.21
CA LYS A 93 18.94 4.95 4.23
C LYS A 93 20.09 5.79 4.81
N ARG A 94 19.80 6.89 5.54
CA ARG A 94 20.83 7.67 6.24
C ARG A 94 21.57 6.85 7.31
N GLN A 95 20.83 6.13 8.16
CA GLN A 95 21.42 5.25 9.17
C GLN A 95 22.30 4.15 8.56
N MET A 96 21.86 3.57 7.44
CA MET A 96 22.65 2.60 6.67
C MET A 96 23.98 3.20 6.19
N LEU A 97 23.95 4.42 5.64
CA LEU A 97 25.16 5.11 5.18
C LEU A 97 26.11 5.44 6.34
N GLU A 98 25.58 5.86 7.49
CA GLU A 98 26.39 6.10 8.69
C GLU A 98 27.11 4.83 9.16
N LEU A 99 26.40 3.69 9.23
CA LEU A 99 27.00 2.41 9.59
C LEU A 99 28.04 1.97 8.55
N ARG A 100 27.77 2.20 7.26
CA ARG A 100 28.73 1.91 6.20
C ARG A 100 30.02 2.72 6.35
N ASN A 101 29.89 4.02 6.67
CA ASN A 101 31.03 4.90 6.91
C ASN A 101 31.83 4.49 8.16
N ARG A 102 31.19 3.82 9.12
CA ARG A 102 31.84 3.20 10.29
C ARG A 102 32.49 1.85 9.99
N GLY A 103 32.49 1.40 8.73
CA GLY A 103 33.13 0.16 8.30
C GLY A 103 32.26 -1.09 8.38
N TYR A 104 30.97 -0.97 8.69
CA TYR A 104 30.09 -2.13 8.78
C TYR A 104 29.89 -2.79 7.40
N THR A 105 29.80 -4.12 7.41
CA THR A 105 29.47 -4.91 6.23
C THR A 105 27.98 -4.85 5.92
N ALA A 106 27.59 -5.12 4.67
CA ALA A 106 26.17 -5.12 4.27
C ALA A 106 25.33 -6.11 5.09
N LYS A 107 25.92 -7.24 5.52
CA LYS A 107 25.26 -8.24 6.39
C LYS A 107 25.00 -7.69 7.79
N GLN A 108 26.01 -7.07 8.42
CA GLN A 108 25.84 -6.46 9.74
C GLN A 108 24.81 -5.32 9.71
N ILE A 109 24.81 -4.50 8.66
CA ILE A 109 23.82 -3.43 8.52
C ILE A 109 22.39 -3.99 8.33
N SER A 110 22.26 -5.09 7.59
CA SER A 110 20.98 -5.78 7.40
C SER A 110 20.41 -6.28 8.74
N GLU A 111 21.24 -6.88 9.58
CA GLU A 111 20.89 -7.39 10.90
C GLU A 111 20.53 -6.25 11.86
N GLU A 112 21.39 -5.23 11.95
CA GLU A 112 21.23 -4.07 12.83
C GLU A 112 19.94 -3.29 12.54
N LEU A 113 19.69 -2.97 11.26
CA LEU A 113 18.53 -2.17 10.87
C LEU A 113 17.26 -3.01 10.65
N LYS A 114 17.36 -4.34 10.74
CA LYS A 114 16.29 -5.30 10.39
C LYS A 114 15.73 -5.06 8.97
N ILE A 115 16.62 -4.76 8.03
CA ILE A 115 16.29 -4.48 6.63
C ILE A 115 16.80 -5.64 5.77
N PRO A 116 16.02 -6.17 4.82
CA PRO A 116 16.49 -7.28 3.99
C PRO A 116 17.78 -6.95 3.24
N LEU A 117 18.72 -7.89 3.22
CA LEU A 117 20.05 -7.72 2.61
C LEU A 117 20.01 -7.20 1.17
N LYS A 118 19.06 -7.70 0.37
CA LYS A 118 18.80 -7.21 -1.01
C LYS A 118 18.54 -5.69 -1.07
N THR A 119 17.84 -5.15 -0.07
CA THR A 119 17.53 -3.71 0.02
C THR A 119 18.78 -2.92 0.36
N ILE A 120 19.64 -3.43 1.26
CA ILE A 120 20.92 -2.81 1.59
C ILE A 120 21.81 -2.73 0.35
N TYR A 121 22.00 -3.84 -0.37
CA TYR A 121 22.78 -3.83 -1.61
C TYR A 121 22.22 -2.88 -2.67
N ARG A 122 20.89 -2.82 -2.82
CA ARG A 122 20.26 -1.85 -3.73
C ARG A 122 20.61 -0.42 -3.33
N TRP A 123 20.49 -0.06 -2.05
CA TRP A 123 20.78 1.29 -1.60
C TRP A 123 22.25 1.67 -1.66
N LEU A 124 23.17 0.71 -1.55
CA LEU A 124 24.62 0.95 -1.72
C LEU A 124 25.01 1.19 -3.18
N ARG A 125 24.18 0.76 -4.14
CA ARG A 125 24.40 0.96 -5.59
C ARG A 125 23.75 2.24 -6.13
N GLU A 126 22.83 2.83 -5.38
CA GLU A 126 22.11 4.07 -5.70
C GLU A 126 22.91 5.31 -5.27
#